data_AF-A0A3M1L7T0-F1
#
_entry.id   AF-A0A3M1L7T0-F1
#
_cell.length_a   1.000
_cell.length_b   1.000
_cell.length_c   1.000
_cell.angle_alpha   90.00
_cell.angle_beta   90.00
_cell.angle_gamma   90.00
#
_symmetry.space_group_name_H-M   'P 1'
#
loop_
_entity.id
_entity.type
_entity.pdbx_description
1 polymer ?
#
loop_
_entity_poly.entity_id
_entity_poly.type
_entity_poly.pdbx_seq_one_letter_code
_entity_poly.pdbx_strand_id
1 'polypeptide(L)'
;LGSLRPDEVIDFIATLHNFPTKPIKVIYDLVYGHADNQSELLIPRQFLKGPNMYGQDLNHQFPTVRAILLEMQRRKINDGVDGIRIDGGQDFRFFNPFSGRVEQDDAYLLAMSNVPQSIEGHQRLLFPIFEDGRPWPEEGWEEKSRYRELIELKPESYQWGPLIFAHNTPTLKGFWQKKWSRVWEVMTIGDHWITGCGNHDTLRRGNQIGLDQPINWGLGKTLPEVFHQAYDNPAVSAWVYGLSPGLPMDFINATMRAPWMFFRNTDEQYGVKVVSEEIGFLAWQITPELYRKPQFFGRLKSLGFKQLKQLQEFGQALNLAMIQQDYNLAEVVEVLRNSAETHCFSSIAPLKELMRGGMVRFLKKLDIDRLKNFALLFMEDCYQVCNVHHYSSGLNPQQVEFNLNLREFRRAHGWLADNMRKNDCFMRIGEEETTVFAGVRYAADGTVGVGLIAHLEGEPLTIETKDLLGEDLTQWSVALTSPGLRVTQLDHISLAMTQAVLLEWKC
;
A
#
# COMPACT_ATOMS: atom_id res chain seq x y z
N LEU A 1 -9.87 17.81 -9.47
CA LEU A 1 -9.97 18.94 -8.54
C LEU A 1 -8.89 19.95 -8.94
N GLY A 2 -9.27 20.95 -9.74
CA GLY A 2 -8.32 21.83 -10.44
C GLY A 2 -8.07 23.16 -9.72
N SER A 3 -9.12 23.72 -9.08
CA SER A 3 -9.05 24.97 -8.32
C SER A 3 -8.90 24.77 -6.81
N LEU A 4 -9.00 23.51 -6.34
CA LEU A 4 -8.90 23.11 -4.92
C LEU A 4 -10.03 23.68 -4.05
N ARG A 5 -11.14 24.12 -4.64
CA ARG A 5 -12.30 24.58 -3.90
C ARG A 5 -13.14 23.40 -3.39
N PRO A 6 -13.80 23.52 -2.23
CA PRO A 6 -14.57 22.41 -1.64
C PRO A 6 -15.72 21.89 -2.52
N ASP A 7 -16.36 22.75 -3.31
CA ASP A 7 -17.46 22.39 -4.22
C ASP A 7 -17.02 21.41 -5.31
N GLU A 8 -15.76 21.45 -5.74
CA GLU A 8 -15.24 20.50 -6.72
C GLU A 8 -15.29 19.04 -6.22
N VAL A 9 -15.24 18.83 -4.89
CA VAL A 9 -15.37 17.49 -4.31
C VAL A 9 -16.79 16.96 -4.48
N ILE A 10 -17.80 17.82 -4.34
CA ILE A 10 -19.20 17.47 -4.55
C ILE A 10 -19.43 17.11 -6.03
N ASP A 11 -18.92 17.93 -6.95
CA ASP A 11 -18.99 17.64 -8.39
C ASP A 11 -18.30 16.33 -8.75
N PHE A 12 -17.16 16.03 -8.11
CA PHE A 12 -16.44 14.77 -8.29
C PHE A 12 -17.26 13.57 -7.81
N ILE A 13 -17.83 13.62 -6.60
CA ILE A 13 -18.69 12.57 -6.06
C ILE A 13 -19.90 12.36 -6.98
N ALA A 14 -20.58 13.44 -7.36
CA ALA A 14 -21.71 13.40 -8.29
C ALA A 14 -21.33 12.76 -9.65
N THR A 15 -20.15 13.09 -10.18
CA THR A 15 -19.62 12.50 -11.42
C THR A 15 -19.39 11.00 -11.28
N LEU A 16 -18.81 10.54 -10.16
CA LEU A 16 -18.57 9.13 -9.89
C LEU A 16 -19.88 8.34 -9.70
N HIS A 17 -20.87 8.93 -9.02
CA HIS A 17 -22.18 8.31 -8.84
C HIS A 17 -23.00 8.21 -10.13
N ASN A 18 -22.82 9.16 -11.05
CA ASN A 18 -23.48 9.17 -12.35
C ASN A 18 -22.60 8.60 -13.47
N PHE A 19 -21.57 7.82 -13.13
CA PHE A 19 -20.66 7.27 -14.13
C PHE A 19 -21.42 6.37 -15.12
N PRO A 20 -21.26 6.53 -16.46
CA PRO A 20 -22.22 6.02 -17.44
C PRO A 20 -22.45 4.51 -17.46
N THR A 21 -21.46 3.72 -17.07
CA THR A 21 -21.56 2.25 -17.08
C THR A 21 -22.16 1.72 -15.79
N LYS A 22 -21.62 2.12 -14.64
CA LYS A 22 -22.08 1.78 -13.29
C LYS A 22 -21.64 2.87 -12.31
N PRO A 23 -22.44 3.20 -11.28
CA PRO A 23 -22.02 4.09 -10.20
C PRO A 23 -20.73 3.61 -9.52
N ILE A 24 -19.81 4.55 -9.27
CA ILE A 24 -18.59 4.32 -8.50
C ILE A 24 -18.80 4.93 -7.11
N LYS A 25 -18.73 4.08 -6.07
CA LYS A 25 -18.87 4.51 -4.68
C LYS A 25 -17.62 5.23 -4.20
N VAL A 26 -17.80 6.19 -3.29
CA VAL A 26 -16.70 6.97 -2.70
C VAL A 26 -16.58 6.66 -1.22
N ILE A 27 -15.35 6.40 -0.77
CA ILE A 27 -15.04 6.16 0.65
C ILE A 27 -14.08 7.26 1.09
N TYR A 28 -14.37 7.90 2.22
CA TYR A 28 -13.45 8.83 2.85
C TYR A 28 -12.51 8.14 3.81
N ASP A 29 -11.25 8.55 3.78
CA ASP A 29 -10.25 8.15 4.75
C ASP A 29 -10.24 9.15 5.92
N LEU A 30 -10.48 8.67 7.13
CA LEU A 30 -10.68 9.49 8.32
C LEU A 30 -9.49 9.36 9.27
N VAL A 31 -8.67 10.40 9.33
CA VAL A 31 -7.50 10.49 10.22
C VAL A 31 -7.84 11.33 11.45
N TYR A 32 -8.26 10.68 12.54
CA TYR A 32 -8.56 11.34 13.83
C TYR A 32 -7.65 10.90 14.99
N GLY A 33 -6.62 10.11 14.72
CA GLY A 33 -5.62 9.75 15.74
C GLY A 33 -4.70 10.93 16.08
N HIS A 34 -4.35 11.75 15.09
CA HIS A 34 -3.41 12.85 15.22
C HIS A 34 -3.72 14.02 14.28
N ALA A 35 -3.05 15.15 14.48
CA ALA A 35 -3.07 16.33 13.63
C ALA A 35 -1.65 16.87 13.41
N ASP A 36 -1.40 17.62 12.35
CA ASP A 36 -0.09 18.25 12.10
C ASP A 36 0.33 19.20 13.25
N ASN A 37 1.63 19.43 13.45
CA ASN A 37 2.15 20.32 14.50
C ASN A 37 1.64 21.76 14.37
N GLN A 38 1.29 22.23 13.17
CA GLN A 38 0.67 23.53 12.98
C GLN A 38 -0.69 23.65 13.68
N SER A 39 -1.33 22.54 14.06
CA SER A 39 -2.57 22.56 14.84
C SER A 39 -2.43 23.27 16.18
N GLU A 40 -1.25 23.29 16.81
CA GLU A 40 -1.01 24.03 18.05
C GLU A 40 -1.25 25.55 17.90
N LEU A 41 -1.15 26.06 16.66
CA LEU A 41 -1.42 27.46 16.33
C LEU A 41 -2.89 27.74 16.01
N LEU A 42 -3.69 26.68 15.79
CA LEU A 42 -5.03 26.78 15.18
C LEU A 42 -6.16 26.31 16.11
N ILE A 43 -5.89 25.37 17.01
CA ILE A 43 -6.93 24.78 17.87
C ILE A 43 -6.55 24.83 19.36
N PRO A 44 -7.55 24.89 20.27
CA PRO A 44 -7.28 24.92 21.71
C PRO A 44 -6.52 23.69 22.21
N ARG A 45 -5.65 23.87 23.21
CA ARG A 45 -4.80 22.81 23.80
C ARG A 45 -5.58 21.57 24.26
N GLN A 46 -6.86 21.72 24.62
CA GLN A 46 -7.73 20.61 25.03
C GLN A 46 -7.93 19.57 23.93
N PHE A 47 -7.81 19.95 22.66
CA PHE A 47 -7.90 19.03 21.51
C PHE A 47 -6.68 18.12 21.37
N LEU A 48 -5.58 18.40 22.07
CA LEU A 48 -4.31 17.73 21.90
C LEU A 48 -3.97 16.93 23.17
N LYS A 49 -3.41 15.74 23.04
CA LYS A 49 -2.79 15.01 24.17
C LYS A 49 -1.33 15.41 24.32
N GLY A 50 -0.62 15.55 23.20
CA GLY A 50 0.76 15.98 23.14
C GLY A 50 1.42 15.56 21.82
N PRO A 51 2.73 15.78 21.67
CA PRO A 51 3.46 15.49 20.44
C PRO A 51 3.65 13.98 20.21
N ASN A 52 3.65 13.59 18.94
CA ASN A 52 4.04 12.28 18.42
C ASN A 52 4.89 12.46 17.14
N MET A 53 5.28 11.37 16.47
CA MET A 53 6.11 11.45 15.25
C MET A 53 5.39 12.03 14.01
N TYR A 54 4.06 12.01 14.02
CA TYR A 54 3.17 12.50 12.96
C TYR A 54 2.60 13.90 13.24
N GLY A 55 2.94 14.51 14.38
CA GLY A 55 2.44 15.82 14.81
C GLY A 55 1.97 15.78 16.26
N GLN A 56 0.68 16.02 16.50
CA GLN A 56 0.03 16.05 17.81
C GLN A 56 -1.06 14.99 17.90
N ASP A 57 -1.03 14.13 18.93
CA ASP A 57 -2.12 13.20 19.24
C ASP A 57 -3.40 13.97 19.58
N LEU A 58 -4.54 13.55 19.00
CA LEU A 58 -5.83 14.17 19.30
C LEU A 58 -6.44 13.61 20.60
N ASN A 59 -7.05 14.49 21.39
CA ASN A 59 -7.64 14.17 22.68
C ASN A 59 -9.09 13.68 22.56
N HIS A 60 -9.29 12.58 21.85
CA HIS A 60 -10.60 11.92 21.68
C HIS A 60 -11.23 11.39 22.98
N GLN A 61 -10.50 11.42 24.10
CA GLN A 61 -11.01 11.06 25.43
C GLN A 61 -11.75 12.22 26.11
N PHE A 62 -11.48 13.46 25.70
CA PHE A 62 -12.23 14.61 26.22
C PHE A 62 -13.62 14.66 25.56
N PRO A 63 -14.73 14.56 26.32
CA PRO A 63 -16.06 14.37 25.73
C PRO A 63 -16.46 15.43 24.70
N THR A 64 -16.11 16.69 24.95
CA THR A 64 -16.38 17.80 24.03
C THR A 64 -15.59 17.67 22.73
N VAL A 65 -14.32 17.26 22.79
CA VAL A 65 -13.48 17.06 21.60
C VAL A 65 -14.02 15.89 20.80
N ARG A 66 -14.35 14.77 21.45
CA ARG A 66 -14.98 13.61 20.83
C ARG A 66 -16.27 13.99 20.08
N ALA A 67 -17.16 14.73 20.74
CA ALA A 67 -18.42 15.17 20.13
C ALA A 67 -18.17 16.08 18.91
N ILE A 68 -17.19 16.98 18.97
CA ILE A 68 -16.82 17.86 17.86
C ILE A 68 -16.24 17.06 16.69
N LEU A 69 -15.39 16.06 16.93
CA LEU A 69 -14.85 15.21 15.88
C LEU A 69 -15.95 14.39 15.19
N LEU A 70 -16.89 13.81 15.95
CA LEU A 70 -18.04 13.10 15.39
C LEU A 70 -19.00 14.02 14.61
N GLU A 71 -19.21 15.26 15.07
CA GLU A 71 -20.00 16.26 14.35
C GLU A 71 -19.29 16.71 13.07
N MET A 72 -17.96 16.88 13.09
CA MET A 72 -17.17 17.17 11.90
C MET A 72 -17.26 16.03 10.89
N GLN A 73 -17.19 14.78 11.35
CA GLN A 73 -17.42 13.61 10.52
C GLN A 73 -18.81 13.65 9.90
N ARG A 74 -19.86 13.85 10.71
CA ARG A 74 -21.26 13.92 10.24
C ARG A 74 -21.44 14.95 9.12
N ARG A 75 -20.80 16.12 9.23
CA ARG A 75 -20.83 17.17 8.20
C ARG A 75 -20.14 16.73 6.92
N LYS A 76 -18.94 16.15 7.01
CA LYS A 76 -18.15 15.71 5.86
C LYS A 76 -18.80 14.53 5.14
N ILE A 77 -19.35 13.56 5.89
CA ILE A 77 -19.99 12.44 5.22
C ILE A 77 -21.24 12.87 4.46
N ASN A 78 -21.92 13.95 4.86
CA ASN A 78 -23.06 14.49 4.13
C ASN A 78 -22.71 15.07 2.74
N ASP A 79 -21.43 15.09 2.35
CA ASP A 79 -20.97 15.38 0.99
C ASP A 79 -21.43 14.29 -0.03
N GLY A 80 -21.99 13.17 0.46
CA GLY A 80 -22.59 12.12 -0.37
C GLY A 80 -21.81 10.81 -0.39
N VAL A 81 -20.72 10.67 0.36
CA VAL A 81 -19.90 9.45 0.37
C VAL A 81 -20.67 8.19 0.79
N ASP A 82 -20.16 7.04 0.42
CA ASP A 82 -20.79 5.72 0.60
C ASP A 82 -20.16 4.88 1.71
N GLY A 83 -18.95 5.26 2.15
CA GLY A 83 -18.20 4.57 3.17
C GLY A 83 -17.19 5.45 3.88
N ILE A 84 -16.63 4.91 4.95
CA ILE A 84 -15.50 5.49 5.68
C ILE A 84 -14.43 4.43 5.92
N ARG A 85 -13.16 4.81 5.79
CA ARG A 85 -12.02 4.10 6.36
C ARG A 85 -11.59 4.86 7.61
N ILE A 86 -11.48 4.16 8.73
CA ILE A 86 -10.95 4.71 9.97
C ILE A 86 -9.47 4.35 10.01
N ASP A 87 -8.64 5.37 9.81
CA ASP A 87 -7.18 5.28 9.77
C ASP A 87 -6.61 5.01 11.16
N GLY A 88 -5.59 4.15 11.25
CA GLY A 88 -4.82 3.97 12.47
C GLY A 88 -5.65 3.55 13.70
N GLY A 89 -6.60 2.62 13.56
CA GLY A 89 -7.46 2.14 14.64
C GLY A 89 -6.69 1.72 15.90
N GLN A 90 -5.51 1.11 15.73
CA GLN A 90 -4.63 0.71 16.82
C GLN A 90 -4.04 1.88 17.64
N ASP A 91 -4.06 3.10 17.10
CA ASP A 91 -3.47 4.28 17.74
C ASP A 91 -4.44 5.00 18.69
N PHE A 92 -5.74 4.68 18.63
CA PHE A 92 -6.76 5.25 19.50
C PHE A 92 -6.69 4.65 20.91
N ARG A 93 -5.68 5.10 21.66
CA ARG A 93 -5.36 4.59 22.99
C ARG A 93 -5.61 5.61 24.10
N PHE A 94 -5.88 5.09 25.29
CA PHE A 94 -5.97 5.91 26.50
C PHE A 94 -5.44 5.15 27.72
N PHE A 95 -4.91 5.90 28.68
CA PHE A 95 -4.53 5.32 29.97
C PHE A 95 -5.77 5.17 30.84
N ASN A 96 -6.12 3.94 31.21
CA ASN A 96 -7.20 3.65 32.13
C ASN A 96 -6.66 3.58 33.57
N PRO A 97 -7.01 4.54 34.45
CA PRO A 97 -6.50 4.56 35.82
C PRO A 97 -7.02 3.42 36.69
N PHE A 98 -8.14 2.78 36.33
CA PHE A 98 -8.70 1.67 37.09
C PHE A 98 -7.97 0.35 36.83
N SER A 99 -7.54 0.11 35.58
CA SER A 99 -6.75 -1.06 35.22
C SER A 99 -5.24 -0.82 35.33
N GLY A 100 -4.81 0.44 35.37
CA GLY A 100 -3.40 0.83 35.35
C GLY A 100 -2.71 0.56 34.01
N ARG A 101 -3.49 0.44 32.92
CA ARG A 101 -3.00 0.02 31.59
C ARG A 101 -3.39 1.03 30.52
N VAL A 102 -2.64 1.01 29.42
CA VAL A 102 -3.06 1.65 28.17
C VAL A 102 -4.02 0.69 27.46
N GLU A 103 -5.22 1.17 27.17
CA GLU A 103 -6.31 0.43 26.56
C GLU A 103 -6.69 1.04 25.21
N GLN A 104 -7.34 0.23 24.36
CA GLN A 104 -7.88 0.68 23.08
C GLN A 104 -9.26 1.31 23.27
N ASP A 105 -9.52 2.43 22.61
CA ASP A 105 -10.78 3.18 22.66
C ASP A 105 -11.77 2.64 21.61
N ASP A 106 -12.07 1.34 21.70
CA ASP A 106 -12.99 0.66 20.77
C ASP A 106 -14.38 1.33 20.75
N ALA A 107 -14.81 1.89 21.89
CA ALA A 107 -16.05 2.65 21.98
C ALA A 107 -16.08 3.86 21.03
N TYR A 108 -14.95 4.57 20.87
CA TYR A 108 -14.86 5.67 19.94
C TYR A 108 -14.77 5.21 18.48
N LEU A 109 -14.00 4.16 18.20
CA LEU A 109 -13.93 3.55 16.86
C LEU A 109 -15.32 3.10 16.39
N LEU A 110 -16.09 2.44 17.27
CA LEU A 110 -17.47 2.05 16.99
C LEU A 110 -18.38 3.28 16.83
N ALA A 111 -18.21 4.33 17.62
CA ALA A 111 -18.98 5.57 17.47
C ALA A 111 -18.73 6.23 16.10
N MET A 112 -17.48 6.29 15.63
CA MET A 112 -17.12 6.77 14.29
C MET A 112 -17.82 5.94 13.20
N SER A 113 -17.90 4.62 13.36
CA SER A 113 -18.60 3.74 12.40
C SER A 113 -20.13 3.90 12.37
N ASN A 114 -20.71 4.49 13.42
CA ASN A 114 -22.16 4.58 13.62
C ASN A 114 -22.71 6.00 13.41
N VAL A 115 -21.91 6.94 12.90
CA VAL A 115 -22.40 8.29 12.56
C VAL A 115 -23.35 8.20 11.36
N PRO A 116 -24.65 8.55 11.51
CA PRO A 116 -25.59 8.49 10.40
C PRO A 116 -25.32 9.61 9.39
N GLN A 117 -25.29 9.26 8.11
CA GLN A 117 -25.38 10.24 7.03
C GLN A 117 -26.85 10.66 6.88
N SER A 118 -27.10 11.96 6.70
CA SER A 118 -28.45 12.53 6.53
C SER A 118 -28.47 13.55 5.40
N ILE A 119 -29.08 13.20 4.26
CA ILE A 119 -29.15 14.03 3.05
C ILE A 119 -30.61 14.08 2.59
N GLU A 120 -31.17 15.28 2.40
CA GLU A 120 -32.56 15.47 1.91
C GLU A 120 -33.62 14.64 2.68
N GLY A 121 -33.47 14.52 4.01
CA GLY A 121 -34.38 13.75 4.87
C GLY A 121 -34.17 12.22 4.83
N HIS A 122 -33.27 11.71 4.00
CA HIS A 122 -32.88 10.30 3.99
C HIS A 122 -31.72 10.05 4.94
N GLN A 123 -31.78 8.93 5.68
CA GLN A 123 -30.73 8.52 6.61
C GLN A 123 -30.20 7.12 6.30
N ARG A 124 -28.87 6.95 6.39
CA ARG A 124 -28.22 5.64 6.28
C ARG A 124 -26.95 5.58 7.13
N LEU A 125 -26.58 4.35 7.52
CA LEU A 125 -25.22 4.06 7.96
C LEU A 125 -24.33 3.83 6.74
N LEU A 126 -23.06 4.21 6.86
CA LEU A 126 -22.07 4.06 5.81
C LEU A 126 -21.34 2.73 5.91
N PHE A 127 -20.71 2.32 4.82
CA PHE A 127 -19.84 1.16 4.76
C PHE A 127 -18.54 1.41 5.56
N PRO A 128 -18.32 0.76 6.72
CA PRO A 128 -17.17 1.04 7.57
C PRO A 128 -16.02 0.07 7.31
N ILE A 129 -14.82 0.62 7.15
CA ILE A 129 -13.55 -0.11 7.06
C ILE A 129 -12.65 0.35 8.19
N PHE A 130 -12.06 -0.58 8.93
CA PHE A 130 -11.04 -0.29 9.94
C PHE A 130 -9.66 -0.64 9.40
N GLU A 131 -8.73 0.30 9.49
CA GLU A 131 -7.32 -0.06 9.52
C GLU A 131 -6.94 -0.33 10.97
N ASP A 132 -6.77 -1.60 11.37
CA ASP A 132 -6.32 -1.93 12.71
C ASP A 132 -5.38 -3.14 12.68
N GLY A 133 -4.15 -2.93 13.15
CA GLY A 133 -3.09 -3.94 13.23
C GLY A 133 -2.60 -4.17 14.65
N ARG A 134 -3.49 -4.08 15.66
CA ARG A 134 -3.09 -4.33 17.05
C ARG A 134 -2.53 -5.76 17.21
N PRO A 135 -1.45 -5.96 17.98
CA PRO A 135 -0.94 -5.06 19.02
C PRO A 135 0.18 -4.10 18.58
N TRP A 136 0.24 -3.68 17.30
CA TRP A 136 1.20 -2.64 16.87
C TRP A 136 1.29 -1.47 17.87
N PRO A 137 2.51 -0.97 18.20
CA PRO A 137 3.81 -1.32 17.62
C PRO A 137 4.60 -2.37 18.42
N GLU A 138 3.94 -3.27 19.16
CA GLU A 138 4.65 -4.31 19.91
C GLU A 138 5.58 -5.16 19.02
N GLU A 139 6.74 -5.58 19.53
CA GLU A 139 7.66 -6.45 18.78
C GLU A 139 6.95 -7.76 18.35
N GLY A 140 7.10 -8.10 17.06
CA GLY A 140 6.47 -9.28 16.47
C GLY A 140 4.95 -9.15 16.27
N TRP A 141 4.39 -7.93 16.34
CA TRP A 141 2.98 -7.67 16.02
C TRP A 141 2.59 -8.23 14.65
N GLU A 142 3.50 -8.31 13.68
CA GLU A 142 3.23 -8.83 12.33
C GLU A 142 2.68 -10.25 12.37
N GLU A 143 3.10 -11.05 13.35
CA GLU A 143 2.68 -12.44 13.56
C GLU A 143 1.64 -12.59 14.69
N LYS A 144 1.59 -11.64 15.63
CA LYS A 144 0.60 -11.65 16.73
C LYS A 144 -0.76 -11.08 16.33
N SER A 145 -0.79 -10.15 15.38
CA SER A 145 -2.02 -9.45 14.99
C SER A 145 -3.01 -10.43 14.38
N ARG A 146 -4.26 -10.35 14.86
CA ARG A 146 -5.37 -11.16 14.34
C ARG A 146 -6.08 -10.48 13.19
N TYR A 147 -6.03 -9.14 13.13
CA TYR A 147 -6.74 -8.32 12.14
C TYR A 147 -8.27 -8.52 12.19
N ARG A 148 -8.83 -8.81 13.37
CA ARG A 148 -10.25 -9.19 13.51
C ARG A 148 -10.99 -8.46 14.61
N GLU A 149 -10.29 -7.68 15.40
CA GLU A 149 -10.81 -7.13 16.64
C GLU A 149 -12.03 -6.24 16.43
N LEU A 150 -12.04 -5.42 15.36
CA LEU A 150 -13.16 -4.53 15.09
C LEU A 150 -14.31 -5.23 14.38
N ILE A 151 -14.02 -6.17 13.46
CA ILE A 151 -15.07 -6.96 12.80
C ILE A 151 -15.76 -7.95 13.77
N GLU A 152 -15.08 -8.38 14.84
CA GLU A 152 -15.71 -9.17 15.91
C GLU A 152 -16.67 -8.34 16.77
N LEU A 153 -16.39 -7.04 16.93
CA LEU A 153 -17.27 -6.10 17.63
C LEU A 153 -18.39 -5.56 16.73
N LYS A 154 -18.13 -5.45 15.43
CA LYS A 154 -19.06 -4.95 14.39
C LYS A 154 -19.02 -5.85 13.15
N PRO A 155 -19.74 -6.99 13.15
CA PRO A 155 -19.67 -8.01 12.09
C PRO A 155 -20.03 -7.52 10.69
N GLU A 156 -20.78 -6.44 10.56
CA GLU A 156 -21.13 -5.84 9.27
C GLU A 156 -20.03 -4.93 8.67
N SER A 157 -18.91 -4.74 9.39
CA SER A 157 -17.78 -3.93 8.96
C SER A 157 -16.68 -4.75 8.29
N TYR A 158 -15.71 -4.07 7.70
CA TYR A 158 -14.50 -4.68 7.15
C TYR A 158 -13.25 -4.18 7.88
N GLN A 159 -12.19 -4.97 7.87
CA GLN A 159 -10.88 -4.58 8.39
C GLN A 159 -9.78 -4.87 7.37
N TRP A 160 -8.67 -4.13 7.42
CA TRP A 160 -7.51 -4.43 6.59
C TRP A 160 -6.95 -5.83 6.91
N GLY A 161 -6.79 -6.67 5.88
CA GLY A 161 -6.26 -8.02 6.04
C GLY A 161 -4.73 -8.07 6.17
N PRO A 162 -4.16 -9.20 6.61
CA PRO A 162 -2.73 -9.33 6.94
C PRO A 162 -1.79 -9.13 5.74
N LEU A 163 -2.26 -9.38 4.52
CA LEU A 163 -1.45 -9.32 3.29
C LEU A 163 -1.54 -7.99 2.55
N ILE A 164 -2.43 -7.11 2.99
CA ILE A 164 -2.49 -5.73 2.51
C ILE A 164 -2.04 -4.75 3.59
N PHE A 165 -2.03 -5.13 4.88
CA PHE A 165 -1.62 -4.22 5.94
C PHE A 165 -0.12 -3.84 5.88
N ALA A 166 0.15 -2.53 5.95
CA ALA A 166 1.40 -1.74 6.03
C ALA A 166 2.78 -2.32 5.67
N HIS A 167 3.13 -3.56 6.04
CA HIS A 167 4.52 -4.05 6.07
C HIS A 167 4.84 -5.18 5.07
N ASN A 168 4.01 -5.42 4.06
CA ASN A 168 4.26 -6.46 3.08
C ASN A 168 5.29 -6.03 2.02
N THR A 169 6.22 -6.94 1.72
CA THR A 169 7.39 -6.71 0.85
C THR A 169 7.54 -7.86 -0.17
N PRO A 170 6.61 -7.98 -1.15
CA PRO A 170 6.62 -9.06 -2.15
C PRO A 170 7.82 -9.04 -3.10
N THR A 171 8.68 -8.02 -3.02
CA THR A 171 9.93 -7.93 -3.78
C THR A 171 11.06 -8.80 -3.21
N LEU A 172 10.91 -9.31 -1.99
CA LEU A 172 11.89 -10.18 -1.34
C LEU A 172 11.70 -11.65 -1.75
N LYS A 173 12.82 -12.34 -1.89
CA LYS A 173 12.87 -13.78 -2.15
C LYS A 173 12.29 -14.55 -0.96
N GLY A 174 11.48 -15.57 -1.23
CA GLY A 174 10.80 -16.41 -0.24
C GLY A 174 9.63 -15.73 0.46
N PHE A 175 9.19 -14.55 0.00
CA PHE A 175 8.09 -13.80 0.64
C PHE A 175 6.81 -14.64 0.73
N TRP A 176 6.40 -15.26 -0.38
CA TRP A 176 5.13 -16.01 -0.44
C TRP A 176 5.18 -17.30 0.38
N GLN A 177 6.34 -17.95 0.46
CA GLN A 177 6.55 -19.09 1.34
C GLN A 177 6.46 -18.66 2.82
N LYS A 178 7.16 -17.59 3.20
CA LYS A 178 7.13 -17.07 4.57
C LYS A 178 5.72 -16.64 5.00
N LYS A 179 4.94 -16.08 4.06
CA LYS A 179 3.57 -15.62 4.31
C LYS A 179 2.50 -16.69 4.15
N TRP A 180 2.86 -17.96 3.94
CA TRP A 180 1.88 -19.03 3.71
C TRP A 180 0.84 -19.15 4.83
N SER A 181 1.22 -19.00 6.10
CA SER A 181 0.26 -18.99 7.22
C SER A 181 -0.79 -17.89 7.07
N ARG A 182 -0.37 -16.67 6.70
CA ARG A 182 -1.25 -15.52 6.47
C ARG A 182 -2.12 -15.69 5.22
N VAL A 183 -1.59 -16.32 4.18
CA VAL A 183 -2.37 -16.70 2.98
C VAL A 183 -3.49 -17.68 3.39
N TRP A 184 -3.17 -18.68 4.22
CA TRP A 184 -4.16 -19.63 4.72
C TRP A 184 -5.24 -18.98 5.59
N GLU A 185 -4.86 -18.04 6.45
CA GLU A 185 -5.82 -17.23 7.21
C GLU A 185 -6.79 -16.47 6.30
N VAL A 186 -6.29 -15.82 5.24
CA VAL A 186 -7.16 -15.13 4.26
C VAL A 186 -8.19 -16.10 3.68
N MET A 187 -7.79 -17.32 3.34
CA MET A 187 -8.68 -18.31 2.76
C MET A 187 -9.73 -18.86 3.73
N THR A 188 -9.44 -18.88 5.03
CA THR A 188 -10.29 -19.55 6.03
C THR A 188 -11.12 -18.60 6.88
N ILE A 189 -10.67 -17.36 7.07
CA ILE A 189 -11.30 -16.37 7.97
C ILE A 189 -11.22 -14.92 7.44
N GLY A 190 -11.06 -14.73 6.12
CA GLY A 190 -10.86 -13.43 5.47
C GLY A 190 -12.09 -12.80 4.81
N ASP A 191 -13.29 -13.35 4.96
CA ASP A 191 -14.54 -12.86 4.34
C ASP A 191 -14.91 -11.40 4.67
N HIS A 192 -14.44 -10.89 5.80
CA HIS A 192 -14.62 -9.48 6.22
C HIS A 192 -13.32 -8.68 6.18
N TRP A 193 -12.36 -9.11 5.36
CA TRP A 193 -11.12 -8.37 5.13
C TRP A 193 -11.11 -7.61 3.82
N ILE A 194 -10.45 -6.45 3.83
CA ILE A 194 -9.88 -5.88 2.61
C ILE A 194 -8.65 -6.72 2.25
N THR A 195 -8.66 -7.32 1.07
CA THR A 195 -7.64 -8.26 0.61
C THR A 195 -6.88 -7.71 -0.60
N GLY A 196 -5.66 -8.20 -0.80
CA GLY A 196 -4.74 -7.73 -1.85
C GLY A 196 -3.30 -7.69 -1.35
N CYS A 197 -2.43 -7.01 -2.08
CA CYS A 197 -0.99 -6.96 -1.79
C CYS A 197 -0.41 -5.54 -1.79
N GLY A 198 -1.00 -4.62 -2.55
CA GLY A 198 -0.54 -3.23 -2.69
C GLY A 198 -1.50 -2.21 -2.08
N ASN A 199 -0.96 -1.27 -1.30
CA ASN A 199 -1.59 0.00 -0.93
C ASN A 199 -0.52 1.09 -0.79
N HIS A 200 -0.93 2.26 -0.32
CA HIS A 200 -0.03 3.40 -0.16
C HIS A 200 1.12 3.15 0.83
N ASP A 201 0.92 2.34 1.87
CA ASP A 201 1.96 2.00 2.85
C ASP A 201 2.82 0.82 2.44
N THR A 202 2.26 -0.23 1.83
CA THR A 202 3.08 -1.37 1.40
C THR A 202 4.02 -0.98 0.28
N LEU A 203 3.58 -0.15 -0.67
CA LEU A 203 4.48 0.40 -1.70
C LEU A 203 5.55 1.30 -1.08
N ARG A 204 5.18 2.15 -0.11
CA ARG A 204 6.14 2.94 0.66
C ARG A 204 7.16 2.03 1.34
N ARG A 205 6.72 0.97 2.02
CA ARG A 205 7.59 0.01 2.68
C ARG A 205 8.54 -0.68 1.69
N GLY A 206 8.06 -0.98 0.49
CA GLY A 206 8.89 -1.49 -0.59
C GLY A 206 10.09 -0.59 -0.93
N ASN A 207 9.93 0.74 -0.87
CA ASN A 207 11.03 1.69 -1.08
C ASN A 207 12.09 1.63 0.01
N GLN A 208 11.71 1.20 1.22
CA GLN A 208 12.56 1.19 2.39
C GLN A 208 13.37 -0.10 2.52
N ILE A 209 13.20 -1.06 1.60
CA ILE A 209 13.96 -2.30 1.57
C ILE A 209 15.42 -1.98 1.22
N GLY A 210 16.34 -2.42 2.08
CA GLY A 210 17.78 -2.31 1.85
C GLY A 210 18.20 -3.03 0.56
N LEU A 211 19.16 -2.45 -0.16
CA LEU A 211 19.62 -2.99 -1.45
C LEU A 211 20.49 -4.27 -1.30
N ASP A 212 20.88 -4.58 -0.07
CA ASP A 212 21.62 -5.76 0.35
C ASP A 212 20.71 -6.96 0.72
N GLN A 213 19.40 -6.74 0.79
CA GLN A 213 18.41 -7.77 1.09
C GLN A 213 18.31 -8.82 -0.04
N PRO A 214 17.80 -10.03 0.23
CA PRO A 214 17.61 -11.05 -0.79
C PRO A 214 16.44 -10.68 -1.73
N ILE A 215 16.73 -9.86 -2.73
CA ILE A 215 15.74 -9.40 -3.73
C ILE A 215 15.39 -10.55 -4.68
N ASN A 216 14.10 -10.70 -5.00
CA ASN A 216 13.62 -11.65 -6.00
C ASN A 216 13.86 -11.11 -7.42
N TRP A 217 15.06 -11.39 -7.95
CA TRP A 217 15.46 -11.01 -9.31
C TRP A 217 14.76 -11.79 -10.42
N GLY A 218 13.96 -12.81 -10.11
CA GLY A 218 13.11 -13.43 -11.12
C GLY A 218 12.03 -12.45 -11.63
N LEU A 219 11.65 -11.45 -10.82
CA LEU A 219 10.60 -10.47 -11.13
C LEU A 219 11.08 -9.35 -12.06
N GLY A 220 12.36 -9.32 -12.43
CA GLY A 220 12.88 -8.26 -13.29
C GLY A 220 14.39 -8.13 -13.26
N LYS A 221 14.92 -7.38 -14.22
CA LYS A 221 16.37 -7.13 -14.36
C LYS A 221 16.84 -5.89 -13.62
N THR A 222 15.89 -5.05 -13.18
CA THR A 222 16.14 -3.81 -12.46
C THR A 222 15.22 -3.71 -11.25
N LEU A 223 15.61 -2.94 -10.23
CA LEU A 223 14.78 -2.73 -9.04
C LEU A 223 13.38 -2.21 -9.39
N PRO A 224 13.20 -1.23 -10.31
CA PRO A 224 11.86 -0.81 -10.74
C PRO A 224 11.05 -1.90 -11.42
N GLU A 225 11.67 -2.77 -12.22
CA GLU A 225 10.96 -3.91 -12.81
C GLU A 225 10.49 -4.90 -11.74
N VAL A 226 11.38 -5.26 -10.81
CA VAL A 226 11.06 -6.13 -9.67
C VAL A 226 9.91 -5.53 -8.86
N PHE A 227 9.99 -4.24 -8.55
CA PHE A 227 8.99 -3.53 -7.78
C PHE A 227 7.62 -3.54 -8.47
N HIS A 228 7.57 -3.16 -9.75
CA HIS A 228 6.32 -3.16 -10.50
C HIS A 228 5.71 -4.55 -10.63
N GLN A 229 6.52 -5.58 -10.93
CA GLN A 229 6.01 -6.96 -11.06
C GLN A 229 5.66 -7.61 -9.72
N ALA A 230 6.19 -7.12 -8.60
CA ALA A 230 5.79 -7.58 -7.27
C ALA A 230 4.41 -7.07 -6.87
N TYR A 231 4.10 -5.79 -7.14
CA TYR A 231 2.86 -5.14 -6.71
C TYR A 231 1.74 -5.11 -7.78
N ASP A 232 2.05 -5.28 -9.07
CA ASP A 232 1.11 -5.54 -10.17
C ASP A 232 1.40 -6.93 -10.77
N ASN A 233 1.22 -7.96 -9.93
CA ASN A 233 1.54 -9.35 -10.23
C ASN A 233 0.29 -10.13 -10.70
N PRO A 234 0.23 -10.62 -11.95
CA PRO A 234 -0.95 -11.33 -12.45
C PRO A 234 -1.33 -12.59 -11.66
N ALA A 235 -0.35 -13.34 -11.13
CA ALA A 235 -0.61 -14.53 -10.33
C ALA A 235 -1.24 -14.18 -8.97
N VAL A 236 -0.78 -13.11 -8.32
CA VAL A 236 -1.38 -12.59 -7.10
C VAL A 236 -2.79 -12.08 -7.38
N SER A 237 -2.97 -11.28 -8.43
CA SER A 237 -4.30 -10.76 -8.82
C SER A 237 -5.28 -11.90 -9.12
N ALA A 238 -4.85 -12.95 -9.83
CA ALA A 238 -5.69 -14.12 -10.10
C ALA A 238 -6.13 -14.82 -8.81
N TRP A 239 -5.22 -14.99 -7.85
CA TRP A 239 -5.54 -15.58 -6.55
C TRP A 239 -6.49 -14.71 -5.73
N VAL A 240 -6.23 -13.40 -5.64
CA VAL A 240 -7.03 -12.45 -4.85
C VAL A 240 -8.45 -12.34 -5.42
N TYR A 241 -8.60 -12.13 -6.72
CA TYR A 241 -9.92 -11.95 -7.35
C TYR A 241 -10.64 -13.26 -7.62
N GLY A 242 -9.91 -14.31 -8.00
CA GLY A 242 -10.47 -15.55 -8.50
C GLY A 242 -10.69 -16.62 -7.44
N LEU A 243 -10.07 -16.53 -6.25
CA LEU A 243 -10.22 -17.57 -5.22
C LEU A 243 -10.34 -17.05 -3.79
N SER A 244 -9.77 -15.89 -3.47
CA SER A 244 -9.70 -15.40 -2.09
C SER A 244 -11.03 -14.86 -1.54
N PRO A 245 -11.35 -15.11 -0.27
CA PRO A 245 -12.40 -14.40 0.48
C PRO A 245 -12.15 -12.89 0.58
N GLY A 246 -13.18 -12.16 1.03
CA GLY A 246 -13.08 -10.74 1.36
C GLY A 246 -13.32 -9.79 0.20
N LEU A 247 -12.82 -8.56 0.32
CA LEU A 247 -12.96 -7.50 -0.67
C LEU A 247 -11.60 -7.13 -1.27
N PRO A 248 -11.33 -7.57 -2.52
CA PRO A 248 -10.12 -7.18 -3.24
C PRO A 248 -9.99 -5.66 -3.37
N MET A 249 -8.79 -5.16 -3.07
CA MET A 249 -8.41 -3.76 -3.29
C MET A 249 -7.16 -3.69 -4.16
N ASP A 250 -7.22 -2.80 -5.15
CA ASP A 250 -6.07 -2.41 -5.96
C ASP A 250 -5.62 -1.00 -5.60
N PHE A 251 -4.31 -0.79 -5.54
CA PHE A 251 -3.75 0.55 -5.48
C PHE A 251 -3.46 1.07 -6.87
N ILE A 252 -4.03 2.24 -7.19
CA ILE A 252 -3.95 2.78 -8.56
C ILE A 252 -2.50 2.98 -9.02
N ASN A 253 -1.60 3.48 -8.17
CA ASN A 253 -0.18 3.63 -8.52
C ASN A 253 0.49 2.29 -8.83
N ALA A 254 0.14 1.22 -8.12
CA ALA A 254 0.64 -0.13 -8.42
C ALA A 254 0.17 -0.58 -9.82
N THR A 255 -1.15 -0.55 -10.08
CA THR A 255 -1.71 -1.00 -11.37
C THR A 255 -1.35 -0.11 -12.56
N MET A 256 -1.04 1.16 -12.31
CA MET A 256 -0.57 2.11 -13.31
C MET A 256 0.96 2.10 -13.45
N ARG A 257 1.67 1.33 -12.60
CA ARG A 257 3.14 1.29 -12.51
C ARG A 257 3.74 2.68 -12.42
N ALA A 258 3.03 3.53 -11.69
CA ALA A 258 3.41 4.90 -11.42
C ALA A 258 4.15 4.92 -10.09
N PRO A 259 5.18 5.77 -9.94
CA PRO A 259 5.88 5.87 -8.70
C PRO A 259 4.96 6.25 -7.53
N TRP A 260 5.33 5.85 -6.31
CA TRP A 260 4.65 6.24 -5.08
C TRP A 260 5.62 6.31 -3.90
N MET A 261 5.46 7.33 -3.07
CA MET A 261 6.14 7.46 -1.79
C MET A 261 5.30 8.28 -0.80
N PHE A 262 5.74 8.37 0.45
CA PHE A 262 5.06 9.18 1.47
C PHE A 262 5.40 10.67 1.30
N PHE A 263 4.36 11.52 1.20
CA PHE A 263 4.53 12.96 1.00
C PHE A 263 4.32 13.73 2.30
N ARG A 264 5.30 14.56 2.66
CA ARG A 264 5.19 15.52 3.77
C ARG A 264 5.87 16.83 3.39
N ASN A 265 5.13 17.70 2.71
CA ASN A 265 5.62 18.96 2.14
C ASN A 265 5.22 20.22 2.95
N THR A 266 4.47 20.07 4.04
CA THR A 266 4.06 21.17 4.92
C THR A 266 4.80 21.21 6.26
N ASP A 267 5.65 20.21 6.52
CA ASP A 267 6.33 20.04 7.80
C ASP A 267 7.73 20.67 7.79
N GLU A 268 7.87 21.77 8.52
CA GLU A 268 9.15 22.45 8.70
C GLU A 268 10.07 21.73 9.71
N GLN A 269 9.49 21.02 10.68
CA GLN A 269 10.20 20.42 11.79
C GLN A 269 10.78 19.06 11.45
N TYR A 270 10.05 18.17 10.77
CA TYR A 270 10.52 16.82 10.40
C TYR A 270 10.68 16.58 8.90
N GLY A 271 10.45 17.58 8.04
CA GLY A 271 10.54 17.42 6.58
C GLY A 271 11.86 16.82 6.08
N VAL A 272 13.00 17.26 6.63
CA VAL A 272 14.33 16.71 6.28
C VAL A 272 14.46 15.24 6.70
N LYS A 273 13.93 14.89 7.88
CA LYS A 273 13.92 13.51 8.36
C LYS A 273 13.11 12.60 7.44
N VAL A 274 11.89 13.00 7.11
CA VAL A 274 11.04 12.21 6.22
C VAL A 274 11.72 12.01 4.87
N VAL A 275 12.27 13.07 4.26
CA VAL A 275 13.01 12.93 3.00
C VAL A 275 14.16 11.95 3.13
N SER A 276 14.91 12.00 4.24
CA SER A 276 16.03 11.08 4.49
C SER A 276 15.59 9.61 4.59
N GLU A 277 14.41 9.33 5.13
CA GLU A 277 13.85 7.97 5.26
C GLU A 277 13.28 7.45 3.93
N GLU A 278 12.85 8.35 3.05
CA GLU A 278 12.23 8.00 1.76
C GLU A 278 13.23 7.91 0.59
N ILE A 279 14.54 8.14 0.80
CA ILE A 279 15.54 8.19 -0.29
C ILE A 279 15.66 6.88 -1.10
N GLY A 280 15.25 5.74 -0.53
CA GLY A 280 15.19 4.46 -1.24
C GLY A 280 14.25 4.49 -2.46
N PHE A 281 13.26 5.38 -2.47
CA PHE A 281 12.39 5.67 -3.62
C PHE A 281 13.18 5.93 -4.91
N LEU A 282 14.31 6.65 -4.81
CA LEU A 282 15.14 6.99 -5.96
C LEU A 282 15.82 5.77 -6.60
N ALA A 283 16.02 4.69 -5.83
CA ALA A 283 16.61 3.44 -6.32
C ALA A 283 15.52 2.48 -6.83
N TRP A 284 14.43 2.35 -6.05
CA TRP A 284 13.37 1.39 -6.33
C TRP A 284 12.41 1.80 -7.43
N GLN A 285 12.17 3.10 -7.65
CA GLN A 285 11.09 3.53 -8.56
C GLN A 285 11.52 4.53 -9.65
N ILE A 286 12.66 5.20 -9.49
CA ILE A 286 13.12 6.21 -10.46
C ILE A 286 14.20 5.65 -11.37
N THR A 287 13.93 5.60 -12.68
CA THR A 287 14.92 5.24 -13.69
C THR A 287 15.69 6.47 -14.20
N PRO A 288 16.91 6.30 -14.74
CA PRO A 288 17.63 7.38 -15.41
C PRO A 288 16.86 8.01 -16.57
N GLU A 289 16.05 7.23 -17.29
CA GLU A 289 15.18 7.67 -18.38
C GLU A 289 14.09 8.58 -17.84
N LEU A 290 13.44 8.18 -16.74
CA LEU A 290 12.39 8.95 -16.10
C LEU A 290 12.94 10.26 -15.55
N TYR A 291 14.07 10.21 -14.84
CA TYR A 291 14.73 11.40 -14.29
C TYR A 291 15.12 12.41 -15.39
N ARG A 292 15.49 11.94 -16.59
CA ARG A 292 15.88 12.82 -17.71
C ARG A 292 14.71 13.59 -18.34
N LYS A 293 13.46 13.13 -18.16
CA LYS A 293 12.29 13.80 -18.75
C LYS A 293 12.20 15.27 -18.28
N PRO A 294 12.00 16.25 -19.18
CA PRO A 294 12.01 17.68 -18.82
C PRO A 294 10.97 18.07 -17.77
N GLN A 295 9.81 17.42 -17.78
CA GLN A 295 8.73 17.69 -16.84
C GLN A 295 9.00 17.21 -15.42
N PHE A 296 9.97 16.33 -15.18
CA PHE A 296 10.23 15.76 -13.85
C PHE A 296 11.50 16.31 -13.22
N PHE A 297 11.53 16.35 -11.89
CA PHE A 297 12.68 16.76 -11.09
C PHE A 297 13.22 18.16 -11.45
N GLY A 298 12.36 19.06 -11.95
CA GLY A 298 12.75 20.37 -12.43
C GLY A 298 13.37 21.23 -11.33
N ARG A 299 12.80 21.17 -10.12
CA ARG A 299 13.27 21.94 -8.97
C ARG A 299 14.63 21.43 -8.50
N LEU A 300 14.78 20.12 -8.33
CA LEU A 300 16.05 19.50 -7.92
C LEU A 300 17.14 19.68 -8.99
N LYS A 301 16.81 19.59 -10.28
CA LYS A 301 17.74 19.93 -11.37
C LYS A 301 18.19 21.39 -11.31
N SER A 302 17.35 22.32 -10.84
CA SER A 302 17.73 23.72 -10.66
C SER A 302 18.76 23.92 -9.54
N LEU A 303 18.75 23.06 -8.52
CA LEU A 303 19.75 23.03 -7.45
C LEU A 303 21.10 22.45 -7.88
N GLY A 304 21.16 21.82 -9.08
CA GLY A 304 22.39 21.26 -9.65
C GLY A 304 22.41 19.74 -9.78
N PHE A 305 21.37 19.02 -9.30
CA PHE A 305 21.23 17.57 -9.47
C PHE A 305 20.84 17.23 -10.91
N LYS A 306 21.80 17.27 -11.84
CA LYS A 306 21.54 17.02 -13.27
C LYS A 306 21.42 15.55 -13.61
N GLN A 307 21.98 14.67 -12.79
CA GLN A 307 21.92 13.22 -12.96
C GLN A 307 21.27 12.56 -11.74
N LEU A 308 20.48 11.50 -11.97
CA LEU A 308 19.84 10.73 -10.90
C LEU A 308 20.86 10.24 -9.86
N LYS A 309 22.04 9.81 -10.31
CA LYS A 309 23.10 9.30 -9.44
C LYS A 309 23.59 10.34 -8.42
N GLN A 310 23.63 11.61 -8.79
CA GLN A 310 23.99 12.70 -7.87
C GLN A 310 22.97 12.83 -6.74
N LEU A 311 21.67 12.73 -7.07
CA LEU A 311 20.60 12.81 -6.09
C LEU A 311 20.55 11.57 -5.19
N GLN A 312 20.77 10.38 -5.76
CA GLN A 312 20.88 9.14 -4.99
C GLN A 312 22.05 9.17 -4.00
N GLU A 313 23.24 9.59 -4.45
CA GLU A 313 24.43 9.70 -3.59
C GLU A 313 24.22 10.74 -2.48
N PHE A 314 23.62 11.90 -2.78
CA PHE A 314 23.27 12.88 -1.76
C PHE A 314 22.25 12.34 -0.77
N GLY A 315 21.19 11.67 -1.24
CA GLY A 315 20.17 11.08 -0.39
C GLY A 315 20.73 10.01 0.56
N GLN A 316 21.63 9.16 0.08
CA GLN A 316 22.33 8.17 0.90
C GLN A 316 23.20 8.83 1.98
N ALA A 317 23.97 9.85 1.61
CA ALA A 317 24.77 10.63 2.57
C ALA A 317 23.89 11.34 3.62
N LEU A 318 22.76 11.92 3.19
CA LEU A 318 21.80 12.56 4.07
C LEU A 318 21.21 11.56 5.07
N ASN A 319 20.71 10.41 4.61
CA ASN A 319 20.15 9.37 5.48
C ASN A 319 21.15 8.90 6.54
N LEU A 320 22.39 8.66 6.16
CA LEU A 320 23.42 8.22 7.11
C LEU A 320 23.80 9.31 8.11
N ALA A 321 23.97 10.56 7.65
CA ALA A 321 24.23 11.67 8.55
C ALA A 321 23.08 11.84 9.55
N MET A 322 21.84 11.75 9.07
CA MET A 322 20.64 11.85 9.90
C MET A 322 20.56 10.79 10.99
N ILE A 323 20.89 9.54 10.67
CA ILE A 323 20.94 8.43 11.65
C ILE A 323 22.07 8.64 12.66
N GLN A 324 23.27 9.02 12.18
CA GLN A 324 24.45 9.14 13.04
C GLN A 324 24.38 10.33 14.01
N GLN A 325 23.72 11.42 13.61
CA GLN A 325 23.64 12.64 14.41
C GLN A 325 22.32 12.77 15.18
N ASP A 326 21.53 11.69 15.30
CA ASP A 326 20.25 11.64 16.04
C ASP A 326 19.34 12.86 15.76
N TYR A 327 19.16 13.15 14.48
CA TYR A 327 18.39 14.27 13.96
C TYR A 327 18.87 15.70 14.31
N ASN A 328 20.11 15.88 14.75
CA ASN A 328 20.68 17.21 14.92
C ASN A 328 21.03 17.86 13.56
N LEU A 329 20.13 18.69 13.03
CA LEU A 329 20.29 19.31 11.71
C LEU A 329 21.57 20.15 11.57
N ALA A 330 22.03 20.81 12.63
CA ALA A 330 23.28 21.57 12.58
C ALA A 330 24.48 20.65 12.36
N GLU A 331 24.55 19.53 13.07
CA GLU A 331 25.61 18.52 12.91
C GLU A 331 25.51 17.80 11.55
N VAL A 332 24.29 17.47 11.10
CA VAL A 332 24.04 16.88 9.78
C VAL A 332 24.59 17.79 8.67
N VAL A 333 24.32 19.09 8.73
CA VAL A 333 24.86 20.07 7.78
C VAL A 333 26.38 20.05 7.78
N GLU A 334 27.03 20.07 8.95
CA GLU A 334 28.49 20.04 9.02
C GLU A 334 29.08 18.74 8.46
N VAL A 335 28.47 17.58 8.74
CA VAL A 335 28.89 16.29 8.15
C VAL A 335 28.76 16.33 6.62
N LEU A 336 27.65 16.83 6.09
CA LEU A 336 27.41 16.89 4.65
C LEU A 336 28.35 17.89 3.95
N ARG A 337 28.63 19.04 4.56
CA ARG A 337 29.60 20.03 4.04
C ARG A 337 31.00 19.44 3.93
N ASN A 338 31.40 18.67 4.94
CA ASN A 338 32.75 18.09 5.03
C ASN A 338 32.88 16.74 4.31
N SER A 339 31.78 16.11 3.90
CA SER A 339 31.78 14.83 3.17
C SER A 339 32.65 14.78 1.90
N ALA A 340 33.01 15.94 1.36
CA ALA A 340 33.91 16.06 0.23
C ALA A 340 35.40 16.03 0.56
N GLU A 341 35.75 16.30 1.82
CA GLU A 341 37.11 16.49 2.29
C GLU A 341 37.52 15.38 3.27
N THR A 342 36.53 14.73 3.91
CA THR A 342 36.74 13.65 4.88
C THR A 342 36.04 12.36 4.45
N HIS A 343 36.65 11.20 4.73
CA HIS A 343 35.99 9.89 4.65
C HIS A 343 34.96 9.71 5.79
N CYS A 344 34.05 10.68 5.97
CA CYS A 344 33.05 10.69 7.04
C CYS A 344 32.10 9.49 6.97
N PHE A 345 31.90 8.91 5.79
CA PHE A 345 31.03 7.76 5.60
C PHE A 345 31.86 6.54 5.18
N SER A 346 32.35 5.78 6.16
CA SER A 346 33.07 4.52 5.92
C SER A 346 32.16 3.39 5.41
N SER A 347 30.84 3.52 5.60
CA SER A 347 29.82 2.52 5.30
C SER A 347 29.23 2.59 3.89
N ILE A 348 29.65 3.55 3.04
CA ILE A 348 29.13 3.68 1.66
C ILE A 348 30.23 3.69 0.62
N ALA A 349 29.86 3.26 -0.58
CA ALA A 349 30.69 3.41 -1.76
C ALA A 349 31.07 4.89 -1.97
N PRO A 350 32.25 5.18 -2.53
CA PRO A 350 32.68 6.56 -2.73
C PRO A 350 31.63 7.38 -3.49
N LEU A 351 31.27 8.56 -2.95
CA LEU A 351 30.27 9.49 -3.47
C LEU A 351 30.77 10.24 -4.73
N LYS A 352 31.18 9.49 -5.75
CA LYS A 352 31.96 10.00 -6.90
C LYS A 352 31.24 11.10 -7.66
N GLU A 353 29.93 11.01 -7.86
CA GLU A 353 29.16 12.01 -8.59
C GLU A 353 28.87 13.25 -7.74
N LEU A 354 28.71 13.07 -6.43
CA LEU A 354 28.59 14.18 -5.49
C LEU A 354 29.89 14.97 -5.37
N MET A 355 31.04 14.34 -5.63
CA MET A 355 32.37 14.97 -5.61
C MET A 355 32.75 15.70 -6.90
N ARG A 356 31.84 15.85 -7.86
CA ARG A 356 32.12 16.49 -9.14
C ARG A 356 31.51 17.89 -9.24
N GLY A 357 32.33 18.83 -9.72
CA GLY A 357 31.90 20.12 -10.28
C GLY A 357 30.92 20.90 -9.39
N GLY A 358 29.70 21.10 -9.90
CA GLY A 358 28.66 21.90 -9.25
C GLY A 358 28.16 21.35 -7.91
N MET A 359 28.33 20.05 -7.64
CA MET A 359 27.84 19.44 -6.41
C MET A 359 28.71 19.75 -5.19
N VAL A 360 30.02 19.88 -5.36
CA VAL A 360 30.92 20.40 -4.31
C VAL A 360 30.50 21.82 -3.89
N ARG A 361 30.12 22.66 -4.86
CA ARG A 361 29.63 24.02 -4.57
C ARG A 361 28.30 24.01 -3.83
N PHE A 362 27.40 23.07 -4.16
CA PHE A 362 26.15 22.87 -3.42
C PHE A 362 26.44 22.50 -1.96
N LEU A 363 27.27 21.48 -1.73
CA LEU A 363 27.63 21.02 -0.38
C LEU A 363 28.29 22.13 0.45
N LYS A 364 29.29 22.84 -0.09
CA LYS A 364 30.01 23.90 0.67
C LYS A 364 29.11 25.05 1.13
N LYS A 365 28.00 25.28 0.42
CA LYS A 365 27.03 26.33 0.74
C LYS A 365 25.85 25.81 1.56
N LEU A 366 25.80 24.52 1.90
CA LEU A 366 24.67 23.95 2.65
C LEU A 366 24.58 24.60 4.04
N ASP A 367 23.37 24.95 4.43
CA ASP A 367 22.96 25.43 5.73
C ASP A 367 21.60 24.79 6.06
N ILE A 368 21.06 25.02 7.26
CA ILE A 368 19.79 24.41 7.70
C ILE A 368 18.65 24.81 6.76
N ASP A 369 18.57 26.07 6.36
CA ASP A 369 17.49 26.59 5.52
C ASP A 369 17.54 25.99 4.11
N ARG A 370 18.73 25.83 3.53
CA ARG A 370 18.92 25.16 2.24
C ARG A 370 18.61 23.68 2.32
N LEU A 371 18.88 23.03 3.44
CA LEU A 371 18.54 21.62 3.64
C LEU A 371 17.03 21.43 3.76
N LYS A 372 16.34 22.29 4.52
CA LYS A 372 14.87 22.35 4.57
C LYS A 372 14.27 22.65 3.18
N ASN A 373 14.83 23.62 2.47
CA ASN A 373 14.40 23.95 1.11
C ASN A 373 14.65 22.80 0.13
N PHE A 374 15.78 22.08 0.23
CA PHE A 374 16.00 20.86 -0.54
C PHE A 374 14.89 19.82 -0.26
N ALA A 375 14.56 19.60 1.01
CA ALA A 375 13.54 18.63 1.40
C ALA A 375 12.15 18.99 0.82
N LEU A 376 11.76 20.27 0.88
CA LEU A 376 10.54 20.76 0.25
C LEU A 376 10.55 20.52 -1.26
N LEU A 377 11.61 20.94 -1.96
CA LEU A 377 11.70 20.80 -3.41
C LEU A 377 11.75 19.32 -3.85
N PHE A 378 12.34 18.45 -3.04
CA PHE A 378 12.32 17.01 -3.24
C PHE A 378 10.88 16.47 -3.18
N MET A 379 10.13 16.80 -2.12
CA MET A 379 8.75 16.34 -1.95
C MET A 379 7.85 16.83 -3.09
N GLU A 380 8.02 18.08 -3.53
CA GLU A 380 7.26 18.66 -4.66
C GLU A 380 7.56 17.97 -6.01
N ASP A 381 8.84 17.69 -6.29
CA ASP A 381 9.22 16.96 -7.50
C ASP A 381 8.77 15.49 -7.45
N CYS A 382 8.80 14.86 -6.28
CA CYS A 382 8.29 13.51 -6.05
C CYS A 382 6.75 13.45 -6.19
N TYR A 383 6.01 14.43 -5.65
CA TYR A 383 4.57 14.54 -5.84
C TYR A 383 4.22 14.60 -7.33
N GLN A 384 4.97 15.39 -8.10
CA GLN A 384 4.75 15.52 -9.54
C GLN A 384 5.00 14.22 -10.31
N VAL A 385 6.10 13.50 -10.02
CA VAL A 385 6.41 12.26 -10.72
C VAL A 385 5.45 11.11 -10.34
N CYS A 386 4.85 11.13 -9.15
CA CYS A 386 3.91 10.09 -8.72
C CYS A 386 2.50 10.21 -9.32
N ASN A 387 2.23 11.22 -10.15
CA ASN A 387 0.94 11.37 -10.81
C ASN A 387 0.73 10.29 -11.90
N VAL A 388 -0.24 9.41 -11.65
CA VAL A 388 -0.58 8.26 -12.51
C VAL A 388 -0.91 8.61 -13.96
N HIS A 389 -1.38 9.84 -14.23
CA HIS A 389 -1.73 10.27 -15.58
C HIS A 389 -0.54 10.21 -16.55
N HIS A 390 0.69 10.37 -16.05
CA HIS A 390 1.90 10.33 -16.86
C HIS A 390 2.29 8.93 -17.38
N TYR A 391 1.62 7.88 -16.91
CA TYR A 391 2.03 6.49 -17.13
C TYR A 391 1.03 5.68 -17.96
N SER A 392 -0.18 6.21 -18.19
CA SER A 392 -1.27 5.52 -18.90
C SER A 392 -0.86 4.95 -20.27
N SER A 393 -0.07 5.69 -21.04
CA SER A 393 0.37 5.28 -22.38
C SER A 393 1.42 4.16 -22.38
N GLY A 394 2.05 3.87 -21.23
CA GLY A 394 3.10 2.86 -21.10
C GLY A 394 2.61 1.50 -20.61
N LEU A 395 1.32 1.34 -20.35
CA LEU A 395 0.75 0.10 -19.82
C LEU A 395 0.66 -0.98 -20.87
N ASN A 396 0.87 -2.24 -20.45
CA ASN A 396 0.66 -3.40 -21.31
C ASN A 396 -0.86 -3.65 -21.47
N PRO A 397 -1.44 -3.54 -22.68
CA PRO A 397 -2.87 -3.71 -22.90
C PRO A 397 -3.40 -5.08 -22.44
N GLN A 398 -2.63 -6.16 -22.64
CA GLN A 398 -3.05 -7.51 -22.24
C GLN A 398 -3.19 -7.64 -20.72
N GLN A 399 -2.31 -6.98 -19.96
CA GLN A 399 -2.38 -7.01 -18.50
C GLN A 399 -3.50 -6.12 -17.96
N VAL A 400 -3.73 -4.95 -18.58
CA VAL A 400 -4.86 -4.08 -18.21
C VAL A 400 -6.19 -4.80 -18.45
N GLU A 401 -6.33 -5.47 -19.60
CA GLU A 401 -7.50 -6.28 -19.93
C GLU A 401 -7.66 -7.47 -18.97
N PHE A 402 -6.58 -8.18 -18.66
CA PHE A 402 -6.59 -9.26 -17.66
C PHE A 402 -7.07 -8.77 -16.29
N ASN A 403 -6.55 -7.65 -15.79
CA ASN A 403 -6.96 -7.07 -14.51
C ASN A 403 -8.44 -6.63 -14.52
N LEU A 404 -8.95 -6.10 -15.64
CA LEU A 404 -10.38 -5.80 -15.77
C LEU A 404 -11.23 -7.07 -15.75
N ASN A 405 -10.83 -8.09 -16.51
CA ASN A 405 -11.55 -9.36 -16.59
C ASN A 405 -11.59 -10.09 -15.26
N LEU A 406 -10.54 -9.99 -14.43
CA LEU A 406 -10.54 -10.52 -13.06
C LEU A 406 -11.60 -9.82 -12.17
N ARG A 407 -11.75 -8.50 -12.29
CA ARG A 407 -12.79 -7.76 -11.55
C ARG A 407 -14.19 -8.18 -12.00
N GLU A 408 -14.41 -8.37 -13.30
CA GLU A 408 -15.69 -8.88 -13.80
C GLU A 408 -15.94 -10.32 -13.37
N PHE A 409 -14.92 -11.17 -13.40
CA PHE A 409 -15.00 -12.55 -12.93
C PHE A 409 -15.42 -12.59 -11.46
N ARG A 410 -14.79 -11.78 -10.60
CA ARG A 410 -15.18 -11.65 -9.18
C ARG A 410 -16.62 -11.19 -9.01
N ARG A 411 -17.08 -10.21 -9.82
CA ARG A 411 -18.47 -9.75 -9.78
C ARG A 411 -19.47 -10.84 -10.16
N ALA A 412 -19.14 -11.67 -11.14
CA ALA A 412 -19.98 -12.81 -11.54
C ALA A 412 -19.97 -13.93 -10.47
N HIS A 413 -18.90 -14.04 -9.69
CA HIS A 413 -18.69 -15.07 -8.67
C HIS A 413 -18.67 -14.47 -7.26
N GLY A 414 -19.70 -13.68 -6.91
CA GLY A 414 -19.76 -12.97 -5.63
C GLY A 414 -19.66 -13.88 -4.39
N TRP A 415 -20.02 -15.16 -4.51
CA TRP A 415 -19.90 -16.17 -3.45
C TRP A 415 -18.46 -16.46 -3.04
N LEU A 416 -17.47 -16.13 -3.89
CA LEU A 416 -16.05 -16.25 -3.53
C LEU A 416 -15.65 -15.27 -2.41
N ALA A 417 -16.49 -14.28 -2.08
CA ALA A 417 -16.29 -13.40 -0.93
C ALA A 417 -16.35 -14.14 0.41
N ASP A 418 -17.09 -15.25 0.48
CA ASP A 418 -17.16 -16.07 1.68
C ASP A 418 -15.85 -16.83 1.92
N ASN A 419 -15.64 -17.28 3.15
CA ASN A 419 -14.53 -18.17 3.51
C ASN A 419 -14.62 -19.53 2.80
N MET A 420 -13.50 -20.25 2.73
CA MET A 420 -13.48 -21.62 2.23
C MET A 420 -14.42 -22.54 3.02
N ARG A 421 -15.06 -23.45 2.29
CA ARG A 421 -15.97 -24.47 2.82
C ARG A 421 -15.28 -25.83 2.90
N LYS A 422 -15.94 -26.80 3.54
CA LYS A 422 -15.40 -28.16 3.73
C LYS A 422 -15.04 -28.88 2.42
N ASN A 423 -15.75 -28.58 1.33
CA ASN A 423 -15.52 -29.20 0.02
C ASN A 423 -14.53 -28.42 -0.85
N ASP A 424 -14.07 -27.26 -0.37
CA ASP A 424 -13.05 -26.48 -1.06
C ASP A 424 -11.67 -27.05 -0.72
N CYS A 425 -10.72 -26.91 -1.64
CA CYS A 425 -9.31 -27.22 -1.40
C CYS A 425 -8.44 -26.02 -1.77
N PHE A 426 -7.38 -25.81 -1.02
CA PHE A 426 -6.36 -24.83 -1.34
C PHE A 426 -5.03 -25.29 -0.75
N MET A 427 -3.96 -25.14 -1.49
CA MET A 427 -2.65 -25.68 -1.13
C MET A 427 -1.53 -24.87 -1.76
N ARG A 428 -0.37 -24.97 -1.12
CA ARG A 428 0.90 -24.52 -1.68
C ARG A 428 1.63 -25.71 -2.26
N ILE A 429 2.00 -25.62 -3.53
CA ILE A 429 2.86 -26.57 -4.22
C ILE A 429 4.25 -25.95 -4.35
N GLY A 430 5.29 -26.78 -4.16
CA GLY A 430 6.69 -26.38 -4.31
C GLY A 430 7.49 -26.38 -3.00
N GLU A 431 8.81 -26.50 -3.15
CA GLU A 431 9.79 -26.54 -2.05
C GLU A 431 10.37 -25.16 -1.74
N GLU A 432 11.54 -25.07 -1.11
CA GLU A 432 12.15 -23.84 -0.56
C GLU A 432 12.29 -22.67 -1.55
N GLU A 433 12.28 -22.94 -2.86
CA GLU A 433 12.60 -21.96 -3.90
C GLU A 433 11.46 -21.74 -4.90
N THR A 434 10.40 -22.56 -4.82
CA THR A 434 9.25 -22.48 -5.72
C THR A 434 7.96 -22.41 -4.92
N THR A 435 7.11 -21.43 -5.23
CA THR A 435 5.81 -21.26 -4.60
C THR A 435 4.73 -21.14 -5.66
N VAL A 436 3.87 -22.15 -5.72
CA VAL A 436 2.66 -22.18 -6.54
C VAL A 436 1.46 -22.30 -5.61
N PHE A 437 0.44 -21.46 -5.80
CA PHE A 437 -0.84 -21.62 -5.14
C PHE A 437 -1.80 -22.35 -6.07
N ALA A 438 -2.44 -23.38 -5.55
CA ALA A 438 -3.40 -24.18 -6.27
C ALA A 438 -4.64 -24.44 -5.40
N GLY A 439 -5.83 -24.41 -5.98
CA GLY A 439 -7.04 -24.69 -5.23
C GLY A 439 -8.29 -24.73 -6.08
N VAL A 440 -9.34 -25.29 -5.50
CA VAL A 440 -10.67 -25.37 -6.07
C VAL A 440 -11.69 -24.94 -5.01
N ARG A 441 -12.64 -24.11 -5.42
CA ARG A 441 -13.78 -23.73 -4.59
C ARG A 441 -15.10 -23.97 -5.32
N TYR A 442 -16.16 -24.28 -4.58
CA TYR A 442 -17.49 -24.51 -5.14
C TYR A 442 -18.52 -23.53 -4.58
N ALA A 443 -19.45 -23.14 -5.45
CA ALA A 443 -20.65 -22.41 -5.03
C ALA A 443 -21.48 -23.25 -4.05
N ALA A 444 -22.32 -22.58 -3.26
CA ALA A 444 -23.12 -23.22 -2.21
C ALA A 444 -24.05 -24.33 -2.72
N ASP A 445 -24.56 -24.15 -3.92
CA ASP A 445 -25.45 -25.09 -4.59
C ASP A 445 -24.70 -26.21 -5.32
N GLY A 446 -23.36 -26.14 -5.37
CA GLY A 446 -22.51 -27.08 -6.07
C GLY A 446 -22.68 -27.08 -7.59
N THR A 447 -23.23 -26.01 -8.17
CA THR A 447 -23.49 -25.93 -9.63
C THR A 447 -22.33 -25.31 -10.42
N VAL A 448 -21.50 -24.53 -9.74
CA VAL A 448 -20.34 -23.83 -10.31
C VAL A 448 -19.13 -24.06 -9.42
N GLY A 449 -17.98 -24.31 -10.04
CA GLY A 449 -16.69 -24.43 -9.36
C GLY A 449 -15.66 -23.51 -10.00
N VAL A 450 -14.72 -23.02 -9.21
CA VAL A 450 -13.59 -22.21 -9.67
C VAL A 450 -12.30 -22.86 -9.24
N GLY A 451 -11.42 -23.10 -10.20
CA GLY A 451 -10.07 -23.64 -10.01
C GLY A 451 -9.02 -22.58 -10.26
N LEU A 452 -7.90 -22.65 -9.54
CA LEU A 452 -6.76 -21.75 -9.69
C LEU A 452 -5.47 -22.55 -9.69
N ILE A 453 -4.55 -22.19 -10.58
CA ILE A 453 -3.12 -22.49 -10.45
C ILE A 453 -2.35 -21.20 -10.73
N ALA A 454 -1.61 -20.71 -9.74
CA ALA A 454 -0.89 -19.45 -9.77
C ALA A 454 0.56 -19.65 -9.34
N HIS A 455 1.51 -19.22 -10.16
CA HIS A 455 2.94 -19.37 -9.90
C HIS A 455 3.51 -18.05 -9.35
N LEU A 456 3.76 -18.01 -8.05
CA LEU A 456 4.10 -16.79 -7.32
C LEU A 456 5.62 -16.57 -7.30
N GLU A 457 6.40 -17.65 -7.20
CA GLU A 457 7.85 -17.56 -7.06
C GLU A 457 8.56 -18.82 -7.58
N GLY A 458 9.77 -18.66 -8.15
CA GLY A 458 10.67 -19.77 -8.52
C GLY A 458 10.79 -20.04 -10.02
N GLU A 459 11.55 -21.10 -10.35
CA GLU A 459 11.72 -21.58 -11.73
C GLU A 459 10.42 -22.19 -12.29
N PRO A 460 10.21 -22.14 -13.62
CA PRO A 460 9.01 -22.70 -14.24
C PRO A 460 8.73 -24.14 -13.86
N LEU A 461 7.45 -24.45 -13.61
CA LEU A 461 6.99 -25.75 -13.16
C LEU A 461 5.80 -26.23 -13.98
N THR A 462 5.75 -27.53 -14.24
CA THR A 462 4.59 -28.21 -14.84
C THR A 462 3.79 -28.91 -13.76
N ILE A 463 2.51 -28.61 -13.66
CA ILE A 463 1.57 -29.19 -12.70
C ILE A 463 0.68 -30.21 -13.40
N GLU A 464 0.60 -31.42 -12.87
CA GLU A 464 -0.45 -32.39 -13.23
C GLU A 464 -1.75 -31.99 -12.52
N THR A 465 -2.79 -31.71 -13.28
CA THR A 465 -3.99 -31.06 -12.72
C THR A 465 -5.05 -32.03 -12.22
N LYS A 466 -4.94 -33.32 -12.56
CA LYS A 466 -5.92 -34.35 -12.15
C LYS A 466 -6.04 -34.47 -10.64
N ASP A 467 -4.92 -34.34 -9.93
CA ASP A 467 -4.90 -34.35 -8.47
C ASP A 467 -5.67 -33.17 -7.85
N LEU A 468 -5.78 -32.06 -8.58
CA LEU A 468 -6.47 -30.85 -8.15
C LEU A 468 -7.95 -30.83 -8.61
N LEU A 469 -8.19 -31.18 -9.87
CA LEU A 469 -9.47 -30.97 -10.58
C LEU A 469 -10.32 -32.25 -10.67
N GLY A 470 -9.76 -33.40 -10.31
CA GLY A 470 -10.37 -34.72 -10.50
C GLY A 470 -10.03 -35.35 -11.85
N GLU A 471 -10.47 -36.60 -12.05
CA GLU A 471 -10.17 -37.39 -13.25
C GLU A 471 -10.88 -36.89 -14.51
N ASP A 472 -12.10 -36.35 -14.39
CA ASP A 472 -12.88 -35.85 -15.51
C ASP A 472 -12.62 -34.37 -15.77
N LEU A 473 -11.51 -34.10 -16.45
CA LEU A 473 -11.12 -32.75 -16.85
C LEU A 473 -12.07 -32.11 -17.89
N THR A 474 -13.00 -32.88 -18.49
CA THR A 474 -13.90 -32.35 -19.53
C THR A 474 -14.97 -31.40 -18.96
N GLN A 475 -15.18 -31.43 -17.64
CA GLN A 475 -16.09 -30.54 -16.93
C GLN A 475 -15.48 -29.16 -16.65
N TRP A 476 -14.17 -29.01 -16.87
CA TRP A 476 -13.42 -27.79 -16.63
C TRP A 476 -13.12 -27.05 -17.92
N SER A 477 -13.21 -25.73 -17.87
CA SER A 477 -12.83 -24.84 -18.97
C SER A 477 -11.93 -23.72 -18.48
N VAL A 478 -11.04 -23.22 -19.34
CA VAL A 478 -10.20 -22.07 -19.02
C VAL A 478 -11.05 -20.81 -19.00
N ALA A 479 -11.17 -20.17 -17.85
CA ALA A 479 -11.87 -18.91 -17.69
C ALA A 479 -10.97 -17.73 -18.06
N LEU A 480 -9.76 -17.68 -17.46
CA LEU A 480 -8.78 -16.62 -17.70
C LEU A 480 -7.36 -17.18 -17.62
N THR A 481 -6.46 -16.64 -18.45
CA THR A 481 -5.01 -16.83 -18.32
C THR A 481 -4.32 -15.50 -18.14
N SER A 482 -3.29 -15.49 -17.30
CA SER A 482 -2.39 -14.34 -17.16
C SER A 482 -1.71 -14.01 -18.51
N PRO A 483 -1.27 -12.76 -18.72
CA PRO A 483 -0.55 -12.37 -19.93
C PRO A 483 0.62 -13.31 -20.27
N GLY A 484 0.73 -13.69 -21.55
CA GLY A 484 1.79 -14.57 -22.05
C GLY A 484 1.60 -16.07 -21.79
N LEU A 485 0.60 -16.48 -20.99
CA LEU A 485 0.28 -17.90 -20.78
C LEU A 485 -0.75 -18.39 -21.81
N ARG A 486 -0.46 -19.53 -22.44
CA ARG A 486 -1.39 -20.26 -23.30
C ARG A 486 -1.58 -21.67 -22.76
N VAL A 487 -2.83 -22.03 -22.50
CA VAL A 487 -3.20 -23.37 -22.03
C VAL A 487 -3.95 -24.06 -23.15
N THR A 488 -3.37 -25.13 -23.70
CA THR A 488 -3.98 -25.92 -24.79
C THR A 488 -4.59 -27.23 -24.30
N GLN A 489 -4.09 -27.74 -23.19
CA GLN A 489 -4.54 -28.98 -22.55
C GLN A 489 -4.55 -28.76 -21.04
N LEU A 490 -5.51 -29.39 -20.36
CA LEU A 490 -5.66 -29.22 -18.91
C LEU A 490 -4.88 -30.25 -18.12
N ASP A 491 -4.55 -31.42 -18.67
CA ASP A 491 -3.83 -32.50 -17.99
C ASP A 491 -2.51 -32.05 -17.35
N HIS A 492 -1.72 -31.27 -18.10
CA HIS A 492 -0.47 -30.70 -17.65
C HIS A 492 -0.40 -29.21 -18.00
N ILE A 493 -0.22 -28.37 -16.97
CA ILE A 493 -0.09 -26.92 -17.16
C ILE A 493 1.30 -26.49 -16.72
N SER A 494 2.08 -25.98 -17.68
CA SER A 494 3.37 -25.34 -17.41
C SER A 494 3.19 -23.85 -17.15
N LEU A 495 3.64 -23.38 -15.99
CA LEU A 495 3.62 -21.96 -15.64
C LEU A 495 5.03 -21.51 -15.25
N ALA A 496 5.38 -20.30 -15.66
CA ALA A 496 6.50 -19.54 -15.14
C ALA A 496 6.03 -18.56 -14.06
N MET A 497 6.98 -18.00 -13.31
CA MET A 497 6.67 -17.00 -12.29
C MET A 497 5.82 -15.85 -12.85
N THR A 498 4.89 -15.37 -12.01
CA THR A 498 3.85 -14.36 -12.30
C THR A 498 2.71 -14.85 -13.19
N GLN A 499 2.75 -16.09 -13.69
CA GLN A 499 1.67 -16.66 -14.50
C GLN A 499 0.62 -17.36 -13.65
N ALA A 500 -0.63 -17.31 -14.11
CA ALA A 500 -1.74 -18.01 -13.49
C ALA A 500 -2.80 -18.39 -14.51
N VAL A 501 -3.56 -19.43 -14.19
CA VAL A 501 -4.77 -19.85 -14.88
C VAL A 501 -5.92 -19.92 -13.89
N LEU A 502 -7.06 -19.36 -14.28
CA LEU A 502 -8.34 -19.57 -13.62
C LEU A 502 -9.19 -20.48 -14.50
N LEU A 503 -9.83 -21.44 -13.85
CA LEU A 503 -10.66 -22.47 -14.47
C LEU A 503 -12.08 -22.36 -13.92
N GLU A 504 -13.05 -22.67 -14.74
CA GLU A 504 -14.47 -22.73 -14.37
C GLU A 504 -15.01 -24.13 -14.65
N TRP A 505 -15.62 -24.72 -13.63
CA TRP A 505 -16.33 -25.98 -13.70
C TRP A 505 -17.80 -25.72 -13.96
N LYS A 506 -18.33 -26.35 -15.01
CA LYS A 506 -19.75 -26.29 -15.35
C LYS A 506 -20.31 -27.69 -15.42
N CYS A 507 -21.36 -27.90 -14.62
CA CYS A 507 -22.07 -29.17 -14.51
C CYS A 507 -22.89 -29.50 -15.76
#